data_AF-A0A8C4NP60-F1
#
_entry.id   AF-A0A8C4NP60-F1
#
_cell.length_a   1.000
_cell.length_b   1.000
_cell.length_c   1.000
_cell.angle_alpha   90.00
_cell.angle_beta   90.00
_cell.angle_gamma   90.00
#
_symmetry.space_group_name_H-M   'P 1'
#
loop_
_entity.id
_entity.type
_entity.pdbx_description
1 polymer ?
#
loop_
_entity_poly.entity_id
_entity_poly.type
_entity_poly.pdbx_seq_one_letter_code
_entity_poly.pdbx_strand_id
1 'polypeptide(L)'
;MRPNMKLALELFLRAAERGQLNGGARCAEFFMLGLDTTQPRNPDVALRWARWVCEQNGYLGKVLQLALQTYLNQKWSKALLYYLIAAEAGFEPAQFNLAHICREYPIETGSVMAMPCEWRYYSLLVQQGTTDPNVMLRLGDGFYYGDASDGRTLYSEAARMYAAAASTGNPQGWYNLAWLVETGVKVPQSIWDELHISMPHRQDLSSLTCHLYRRCRDHDNDAAFIACSLQLIRLRLVALFQVCTLL
;
A
#
# COMPACT_ATOMS: atom_id res chain seq x y z
N MET A 1 -49.09 2.13 -11.69
CA MET A 1 -47.91 3.01 -11.79
C MET A 1 -46.70 2.18 -12.12
N ARG A 2 -45.87 2.58 -13.08
CA ARG A 2 -44.57 1.91 -13.30
C ARG A 2 -43.59 2.42 -12.22
N PRO A 3 -42.83 1.53 -11.55
CA PRO A 3 -41.86 1.94 -10.54
C PRO A 3 -40.76 2.80 -11.15
N ASN A 4 -40.43 3.91 -10.48
CA ASN A 4 -39.36 4.81 -10.90
C ASN A 4 -38.02 4.35 -10.28
N MET A 5 -37.28 3.52 -11.02
CA MET A 5 -36.04 2.91 -10.53
C MET A 5 -34.94 3.94 -10.25
N LYS A 6 -34.87 5.02 -11.04
CA LYS A 6 -33.91 6.10 -10.82
C LYS A 6 -34.12 6.79 -9.47
N LEU A 7 -35.36 7.16 -9.17
CA LEU A 7 -35.70 7.79 -7.88
C LEU A 7 -35.47 6.83 -6.71
N ALA A 8 -35.76 5.54 -6.90
CA ALA A 8 -35.52 4.52 -5.86
C ALA A 8 -34.02 4.42 -5.52
N LEU A 9 -33.14 4.35 -6.52
CA LEU A 9 -31.70 4.33 -6.31
C LEU A 9 -31.21 5.57 -5.56
N GLU A 10 -31.68 6.76 -5.95
CA GLU A 10 -31.32 8.01 -5.27
C GLU A 10 -31.71 8.01 -3.78
N LEU A 11 -32.91 7.51 -3.46
CA LEU A 11 -33.36 7.40 -2.07
C LEU A 11 -32.54 6.36 -1.28
N PHE A 12 -32.18 5.23 -1.89
CA PHE A 12 -31.33 4.22 -1.25
C PHE A 12 -29.91 4.75 -0.99
N LEU A 13 -29.32 5.49 -1.94
CA LEU A 13 -28.04 6.15 -1.76
C LEU A 13 -28.07 7.12 -0.57
N ARG A 14 -29.07 8.02 -0.51
CA ARG A 14 -29.23 8.94 0.63
C ARG A 14 -29.46 8.22 1.96
N ALA A 15 -30.14 7.08 1.96
CA ALA A 15 -30.31 6.27 3.17
C ALA A 15 -28.98 5.65 3.61
N ALA A 16 -28.21 5.10 2.67
CA ALA A 16 -26.90 4.51 2.93
C ALA A 16 -25.88 5.54 3.44
N GLU A 17 -25.85 6.74 2.85
CA GLU A 17 -25.04 7.88 3.32
C GLU A 17 -25.36 8.28 4.77
N ARG A 18 -26.58 8.02 5.23
CA ARG A 18 -27.01 8.23 6.62
C ARG A 18 -26.76 7.01 7.53
N GLY A 19 -26.02 6.02 7.05
CA GLY A 19 -25.65 4.81 7.79
C GLY A 19 -26.73 3.72 7.82
N GLN A 20 -27.79 3.83 7.02
CA GLN A 20 -28.82 2.77 6.96
C GLN A 20 -28.32 1.59 6.13
N LEU A 21 -28.01 0.47 6.80
CA LEU A 21 -27.45 -0.74 6.17
C LEU A 21 -28.36 -1.31 5.07
N ASN A 22 -29.68 -1.27 5.28
CA ASN A 22 -30.65 -1.71 4.29
C ASN A 22 -30.58 -0.86 3.01
N GLY A 23 -30.31 0.45 3.12
CA GLY A 23 -30.08 1.32 1.98
C GLY A 23 -28.87 0.86 1.18
N GLY A 24 -27.74 0.61 1.85
CA GLY A 24 -26.52 0.09 1.22
C GLY A 24 -26.73 -1.29 0.57
N ALA A 25 -27.46 -2.20 1.22
CA ALA A 25 -27.77 -3.51 0.66
C ALA A 25 -28.64 -3.41 -0.61
N ARG A 26 -29.59 -2.47 -0.64
CA ARG A 26 -30.37 -2.16 -1.85
C ARG A 26 -29.51 -1.53 -2.92
N CYS A 27 -28.59 -0.63 -2.59
CA CYS A 27 -27.62 -0.12 -3.56
C CYS A 27 -26.82 -1.26 -4.20
N ALA A 28 -26.30 -2.21 -3.40
CA ALA A 28 -25.57 -3.36 -3.92
C ALA A 28 -26.41 -4.18 -4.92
N GLU A 29 -27.67 -4.46 -4.59
CA GLU A 29 -28.62 -5.16 -5.46
C GLU A 29 -28.87 -4.40 -6.77
N PHE A 30 -29.09 -3.08 -6.69
CA PHE A 30 -29.30 -2.22 -7.86
C PHE A 30 -28.14 -2.28 -8.84
N PHE A 31 -26.92 -2.15 -8.34
CA PHE A 31 -25.71 -2.20 -9.16
C PHE A 31 -25.40 -3.60 -9.68
N MET A 32 -25.69 -4.66 -8.90
CA MET A 32 -25.46 -6.04 -9.30
C MET A 32 -26.37 -6.48 -10.45
N LEU A 33 -27.62 -6.04 -10.43
CA LEU A 33 -28.65 -6.42 -11.40
C LEU A 33 -28.82 -5.41 -12.54
N GLY A 34 -28.33 -4.16 -12.38
CA GLY A 34 -28.51 -3.09 -13.36
C GLY A 34 -29.97 -2.67 -13.49
N LEU A 35 -30.66 -2.46 -12.36
CA LEU A 35 -32.10 -2.17 -12.32
C LEU A 35 -32.46 -0.75 -12.78
N ASP A 36 -31.51 0.17 -12.75
CA ASP A 36 -31.70 1.53 -13.27
C ASP A 36 -31.36 1.59 -14.76
N THR A 37 -32.27 2.10 -15.57
CA THR A 37 -32.05 2.30 -17.01
C THR A 37 -30.92 3.30 -17.31
N THR A 38 -30.58 4.20 -16.37
CA THR A 38 -29.50 5.18 -16.56
C THR A 38 -28.13 4.69 -16.11
N GLN A 39 -28.07 3.65 -15.29
CA GLN A 39 -26.82 3.06 -14.80
C GLN A 39 -26.79 1.57 -15.10
N PRO A 40 -25.96 1.12 -16.06
CA PRO A 40 -25.87 -0.30 -16.38
C PRO A 40 -25.31 -1.10 -15.18
N ARG A 41 -25.51 -2.41 -15.23
CA ARG A 41 -24.93 -3.36 -14.27
C ARG A 41 -23.45 -3.05 -14.02
N ASN A 42 -23.10 -2.86 -12.75
CA ASN A 42 -21.75 -2.56 -12.29
C ASN A 42 -21.40 -3.43 -11.07
N PRO A 43 -20.78 -4.60 -11.27
CA PRO A 43 -20.48 -5.53 -10.17
C PRO A 43 -19.44 -4.98 -9.19
N ASP A 44 -18.53 -4.12 -9.64
CA ASP A 44 -17.49 -3.54 -8.78
C ASP A 44 -18.09 -2.57 -7.75
N VAL A 45 -19.02 -1.72 -8.20
CA VAL A 45 -19.77 -0.83 -7.30
C VAL A 45 -20.65 -1.65 -6.35
N ALA A 46 -21.29 -2.70 -6.85
CA ALA A 46 -22.09 -3.60 -6.02
C ALA A 46 -21.26 -4.28 -4.92
N LEU A 47 -20.06 -4.77 -5.26
CA LEU A 47 -19.13 -5.39 -4.32
C LEU A 47 -18.70 -4.40 -3.25
N ARG A 48 -18.40 -3.14 -3.60
CA ARG A 48 -18.05 -2.10 -2.61
C ARG A 48 -19.19 -1.83 -1.63
N TRP A 49 -20.44 -1.75 -2.11
CA TRP A 49 -21.59 -1.61 -1.23
C TRP A 49 -21.82 -2.83 -0.33
N ALA A 50 -21.73 -4.04 -0.89
CA ALA A 50 -21.87 -5.27 -0.12
C ALA A 50 -20.78 -5.38 0.96
N ARG A 51 -19.53 -5.09 0.60
CA ARG A 51 -18.39 -5.00 1.52
C ARG A 51 -18.66 -4.01 2.64
N TRP A 52 -19.05 -2.78 2.31
CA TRP A 52 -19.37 -1.75 3.30
C TRP A 52 -20.46 -2.21 4.29
N VAL A 53 -21.55 -2.83 3.82
CA VAL A 53 -22.60 -3.36 4.69
C VAL A 53 -22.07 -4.44 5.64
N CYS A 54 -21.27 -5.38 5.12
CA CYS A 54 -20.68 -6.46 5.91
C CYS A 54 -19.68 -5.94 6.95
N GLU A 55 -18.95 -4.88 6.64
CA GLU A 55 -17.99 -4.26 7.55
C GLU A 55 -18.64 -3.59 8.76
N GLN A 56 -19.93 -3.23 8.66
CA GLN A 56 -20.70 -2.69 9.80
C GLN A 56 -21.16 -3.78 10.80
N ASN A 57 -20.61 -5.00 10.70
CA ASN A 57 -20.87 -6.08 11.65
C ASN A 57 -20.37 -5.72 13.06
N GLY A 58 -21.31 -5.41 13.96
CA GLY A 58 -21.01 -5.03 15.34
C GLY A 58 -20.25 -6.10 16.15
N TYR A 59 -20.32 -7.39 15.78
CA TYR A 59 -19.49 -8.42 16.41
C TYR A 59 -18.01 -8.24 16.05
N LEU A 60 -17.70 -8.07 14.77
CA LEU A 60 -16.31 -7.87 14.32
C LEU A 60 -15.74 -6.54 14.79
N GLY A 61 -16.58 -5.49 14.90
CA GLY A 61 -16.20 -4.25 15.56
C GLY A 61 -15.76 -4.45 17.02
N LYS A 62 -16.48 -5.27 17.80
CA LYS A 62 -16.07 -5.64 19.17
C LYS A 62 -14.78 -6.44 19.21
N VAL A 63 -14.58 -7.36 18.27
CA VAL A 63 -13.33 -8.14 18.16
C VAL A 63 -12.14 -7.22 17.88
N LEU A 64 -12.28 -6.26 16.96
CA LEU A 64 -11.26 -5.24 16.68
C LEU A 64 -10.94 -4.38 17.90
N GLN A 65 -11.96 -3.93 18.63
CA GLN A 65 -11.77 -3.16 19.85
C GLN A 65 -11.01 -3.95 20.92
N LEU A 66 -11.37 -5.23 21.10
CA LEU A 66 -10.70 -6.12 22.04
C LEU A 66 -9.25 -6.38 21.61
N ALA A 67 -9.00 -6.57 20.32
CA ALA A 67 -7.65 -6.71 19.76
C ALA A 67 -6.78 -5.49 20.11
N LEU A 68 -7.26 -4.29 19.81
CA LEU A 68 -6.57 -3.03 20.13
C LEU A 68 -6.32 -2.88 21.64
N GLN A 69 -7.34 -3.16 22.47
CA GLN A 69 -7.18 -3.08 23.92
C GLN A 69 -6.13 -4.08 24.43
N THR A 70 -6.11 -5.31 23.93
CA THR A 70 -5.10 -6.30 24.31
C THR A 70 -3.70 -5.91 23.83
N TYR A 71 -3.60 -5.32 22.64
CA TYR A 71 -2.35 -4.79 22.10
C TYR A 71 -1.80 -3.67 23.00
N LEU A 72 -2.60 -2.65 23.31
CA LEU A 72 -2.18 -1.54 24.17
C LEU A 72 -1.79 -1.99 25.59
N ASN A 73 -2.36 -3.10 26.07
CA ASN A 73 -1.98 -3.74 27.33
C ASN A 73 -0.79 -4.70 27.22
N GLN A 74 -0.07 -4.69 26.09
CA GLN A 74 1.10 -5.51 25.82
C GLN A 74 0.86 -7.02 25.87
N LYS A 75 -0.39 -7.46 25.61
CA LYS A 75 -0.78 -8.87 25.54
C LYS A 75 -0.80 -9.31 24.08
N TRP A 76 0.39 -9.34 23.46
CA TRP A 76 0.58 -9.51 22.02
C TRP A 76 -0.01 -10.79 21.46
N SER A 77 0.15 -11.94 22.12
CA SER A 77 -0.43 -13.22 21.65
C SER A 77 -1.96 -13.18 21.59
N LYS A 78 -2.61 -12.49 22.54
CA LYS A 78 -4.07 -12.30 22.52
C LYS A 78 -4.49 -11.32 21.43
N ALA A 79 -3.73 -10.24 21.27
CA ALA A 79 -3.97 -9.27 20.20
C ALA A 79 -3.85 -9.94 18.81
N LEU A 80 -2.81 -10.75 18.61
CA LEU A 80 -2.59 -11.55 17.41
C LEU A 80 -3.82 -12.41 17.10
N LEU A 81 -4.34 -13.15 18.09
CA LEU A 81 -5.52 -14.00 17.91
C LEU A 81 -6.76 -13.18 17.51
N TYR A 82 -7.04 -12.06 18.18
CA TYR A 82 -8.22 -11.25 17.85
C TYR A 82 -8.09 -10.54 16.51
N TYR A 83 -6.91 -10.01 16.18
CA TYR A 83 -6.65 -9.45 14.86
C TYR A 83 -6.75 -10.52 13.77
N LEU A 84 -6.27 -11.75 14.01
CA LEU A 84 -6.44 -12.86 13.08
C LEU A 84 -7.90 -13.13 12.74
N ILE A 85 -8.79 -13.17 13.74
CA ILE A 85 -10.23 -13.39 13.50
C ILE A 85 -10.83 -12.32 12.58
N ALA A 86 -10.49 -11.04 12.81
CA ALA A 86 -10.99 -9.95 11.98
C ALA A 86 -10.29 -9.87 10.60
N ALA A 87 -9.00 -10.22 10.53
CA ALA A 87 -8.21 -10.21 9.30
C ALA A 87 -8.68 -11.29 8.31
N GLU A 88 -9.03 -12.48 8.80
CA GLU A 88 -9.62 -13.55 8.00
C GLU A 88 -11.03 -13.20 7.51
N ALA A 89 -11.73 -12.30 8.20
CA ALA A 89 -12.99 -11.73 7.73
C ALA A 89 -12.79 -10.61 6.69
N GLY A 90 -11.54 -10.30 6.32
CA GLY A 90 -11.20 -9.34 5.28
C GLY A 90 -11.06 -7.89 5.74
N PHE A 91 -11.05 -7.62 7.05
CA PHE A 91 -10.94 -6.25 7.57
C PHE A 91 -9.51 -5.71 7.39
N GLU A 92 -9.35 -4.71 6.53
CA GLU A 92 -8.07 -4.05 6.27
C GLU A 92 -7.33 -3.59 7.54
N PRO A 93 -7.95 -2.90 8.52
CA PRO A 93 -7.24 -2.51 9.74
C PRO A 93 -6.72 -3.70 10.55
N ALA A 94 -7.44 -4.82 10.53
CA ALA A 94 -7.00 -6.04 11.21
C ALA A 94 -5.81 -6.68 10.48
N GLN A 95 -5.85 -6.76 9.15
CA GLN A 95 -4.77 -7.30 8.34
C GLN A 95 -3.48 -6.48 8.52
N PHE A 96 -3.59 -5.15 8.52
CA PHE A 96 -2.46 -4.26 8.78
C PHE A 96 -1.85 -4.49 10.17
N ASN A 97 -2.67 -4.48 11.21
CA ASN A 97 -2.20 -4.66 12.59
C ASN A 97 -1.64 -6.07 12.84
N LEU A 98 -2.21 -7.08 12.20
CA LEU A 98 -1.72 -8.46 12.27
C LEU A 98 -0.34 -8.58 11.63
N ALA A 99 -0.15 -8.04 10.43
CA ALA A 99 1.14 -7.97 9.76
C ALA A 99 2.18 -7.22 10.62
N HIS A 100 1.77 -6.11 11.24
CA HIS A 100 2.62 -5.35 12.14
C HIS A 100 3.09 -6.17 13.35
N ILE A 101 2.18 -6.91 14.01
CA ILE A 101 2.54 -7.79 15.14
C ILE A 101 3.47 -8.90 14.66
N CYS A 102 3.19 -9.51 13.50
CA CYS A 102 4.02 -10.57 12.95
C CYS A 102 5.48 -10.13 12.75
N ARG A 103 5.69 -8.85 12.39
CA ARG A 103 7.02 -8.25 12.23
C ARG A 103 7.69 -7.88 13.56
N GLU A 104 6.98 -7.14 14.41
CA GLU A 104 7.57 -6.56 15.64
C GLU A 104 7.73 -7.61 16.75
N TYR A 105 6.87 -8.63 16.76
CA TYR A 105 6.81 -9.65 17.81
C TYR A 105 6.87 -11.07 17.20
N PRO A 106 7.96 -11.44 16.51
CA PRO A 106 8.08 -12.71 15.79
C PRO A 106 8.01 -13.93 16.72
N ILE A 107 8.23 -13.77 18.02
CA ILE A 107 8.07 -14.83 19.02
C ILE A 107 6.60 -15.27 19.13
N GLU A 108 5.66 -14.33 18.98
CA GLU A 108 4.22 -14.57 19.18
C GLU A 108 3.59 -15.41 18.06
N THR A 109 4.17 -15.35 16.87
CA THR A 109 3.78 -16.14 15.69
C THR A 109 4.61 -17.42 15.56
N GLY A 110 5.66 -17.55 16.36
CA GLY A 110 6.78 -18.45 16.09
C GLY A 110 7.67 -17.85 15.00
N SER A 111 8.95 -17.66 15.31
CA SER A 111 9.92 -16.93 14.46
C SER A 111 9.92 -17.36 12.98
N VAL A 112 9.66 -18.65 12.71
CA VAL A 112 9.60 -19.22 11.36
C VAL A 112 8.38 -18.74 10.56
N MET A 113 7.26 -18.43 11.22
CA MET A 113 6.00 -18.01 10.58
C MET A 113 5.83 -16.48 10.52
N ALA A 114 6.70 -15.72 11.19
CA ALA A 114 6.65 -14.26 11.24
C ALA A 114 6.69 -13.62 9.85
N MET A 115 7.71 -13.95 9.05
CA MET A 115 7.88 -13.44 7.69
C MET A 115 6.72 -13.86 6.74
N PRO A 116 6.34 -15.15 6.67
CA PRO A 116 5.15 -15.56 5.90
C PRO A 116 3.86 -14.86 6.32
N CYS A 117 3.66 -14.60 7.62
CA CYS A 117 2.51 -13.88 8.11
C CYS A 117 2.49 -12.42 7.61
N GLU A 118 3.57 -11.67 7.84
CA GLU A 118 3.67 -10.28 7.40
C GLU A 118 3.42 -10.18 5.89
N TRP A 119 4.12 -11.01 5.12
CA TRP A 119 4.03 -11.04 3.67
C TRP A 119 2.60 -11.28 3.18
N ARG A 120 1.93 -12.30 3.74
CA ARG A 120 0.56 -12.65 3.39
C ARG A 120 -0.39 -11.48 3.58
N TYR A 121 -0.40 -10.86 4.76
CA TYR A 121 -1.41 -9.84 5.06
C TYR A 121 -1.13 -8.51 4.40
N TYR A 122 0.13 -8.08 4.24
CA TYR A 122 0.43 -6.90 3.44
C TYR A 122 0.13 -7.13 1.95
N SER A 123 0.37 -8.32 1.41
CA SER A 123 -0.02 -8.65 0.03
C SER A 123 -1.53 -8.57 -0.18
N LEU A 124 -2.32 -9.04 0.79
CA LEU A 124 -3.79 -8.93 0.75
C LEU A 124 -4.24 -7.46 0.73
N LEU A 125 -3.64 -6.60 1.56
CA LEU A 125 -3.97 -5.17 1.56
C LEU A 125 -3.71 -4.50 0.21
N VAL A 126 -2.60 -4.83 -0.45
CA VAL A 126 -2.30 -4.30 -1.81
C VAL A 126 -3.32 -4.81 -2.82
N GLN A 127 -3.71 -6.09 -2.75
CA GLN A 127 -4.76 -6.64 -3.61
C GLN A 127 -6.13 -5.99 -3.39
N GLN A 128 -6.41 -5.57 -2.15
CA GLN A 128 -7.62 -4.82 -1.80
C GLN A 128 -7.57 -3.34 -2.21
N GLY A 129 -6.41 -2.85 -2.67
CA GLY A 129 -6.23 -1.49 -3.16
C GLY A 129 -5.85 -0.48 -2.08
N THR A 130 -5.19 -0.91 -1.00
CA THR A 130 -4.67 0.04 0.01
C THR A 130 -3.74 1.06 -0.63
N THR A 131 -3.80 2.30 -0.15
CA THR A 131 -2.88 3.38 -0.54
C THR A 131 -1.92 3.74 0.60
N ASP A 132 -1.81 2.91 1.64
CA ASP A 132 -0.86 3.16 2.73
C ASP A 132 0.58 2.91 2.23
N PRO A 133 1.43 3.95 2.15
CA PRO A 133 2.78 3.80 1.65
C PRO A 133 3.64 2.89 2.53
N ASN A 134 3.35 2.75 3.82
CA ASN A 134 4.11 1.87 4.70
C ASN A 134 3.95 0.41 4.28
N VAL A 135 2.75 0.01 3.84
CA VAL A 135 2.51 -1.36 3.34
C VAL A 135 3.34 -1.62 2.09
N MET A 136 3.33 -0.66 1.16
CA MET A 136 4.11 -0.74 -0.09
C MET A 136 5.62 -0.77 0.19
N LEU A 137 6.12 0.10 1.09
CA LEU A 137 7.52 0.09 1.50
C LEU A 137 7.92 -1.26 2.09
N ARG A 138 7.08 -1.86 2.95
CA ARG A 138 7.36 -3.15 3.58
C ARG A 138 7.42 -4.30 2.59
N LEU A 139 6.48 -4.37 1.64
CA LEU A 139 6.55 -5.36 0.57
C LEU A 139 7.76 -5.12 -0.33
N GLY A 140 8.07 -3.86 -0.64
CA GLY A 140 9.27 -3.47 -1.39
C GLY A 140 10.56 -3.95 -0.71
N ASP A 141 10.68 -3.76 0.61
CA ASP A 141 11.79 -4.25 1.42
C ASP A 141 11.87 -5.78 1.38
N GLY A 142 10.74 -6.48 1.50
CA GLY A 142 10.72 -7.94 1.42
C GLY A 142 11.09 -8.48 0.03
N PHE A 143 10.74 -7.79 -1.05
CA PHE A 143 11.22 -8.10 -2.40
C PHE A 143 12.72 -7.80 -2.55
N TYR A 144 13.20 -6.69 -1.96
CA TYR A 144 14.59 -6.28 -2.07
C TYR A 144 15.56 -7.20 -1.31
N TYR A 145 15.19 -7.61 -0.09
CA TYR A 145 16.00 -8.46 0.79
C TYR A 145 15.67 -9.96 0.69
N GLY A 146 14.61 -10.33 -0.02
CA GLY A 146 14.15 -11.71 -0.13
C GLY A 146 15.19 -12.65 -0.78
N ASP A 147 15.23 -13.90 -0.32
CA ASP A 147 16.16 -14.89 -0.86
C ASP A 147 15.76 -15.25 -2.30
N ALA A 148 16.67 -14.96 -3.21
CA ALA A 148 16.37 -14.82 -4.62
C ALA A 148 17.03 -15.93 -5.43
N SER A 149 16.33 -17.05 -5.60
CA SER A 149 16.73 -18.04 -6.61
C SER A 149 16.71 -17.45 -8.04
N ASP A 150 15.98 -16.34 -8.26
CA ASP A 150 15.95 -15.57 -9.51
C ASP A 150 15.90 -14.04 -9.28
N GLY A 151 17.00 -13.48 -8.77
CA GLY A 151 17.09 -12.08 -8.30
C GLY A 151 16.72 -10.96 -9.26
N ARG A 152 16.56 -11.21 -10.56
CA ARG A 152 16.11 -10.17 -11.51
C ARG A 152 14.63 -9.82 -11.36
N THR A 153 13.79 -10.80 -11.02
CA THR A 153 12.33 -10.61 -10.91
C THR A 153 11.97 -9.91 -9.59
N LEU A 154 12.71 -10.15 -8.51
CA LEU A 154 12.39 -9.54 -7.21
C LEU A 154 12.73 -8.04 -7.17
N TYR A 155 13.82 -7.60 -7.80
CA TYR A 155 14.15 -6.16 -7.81
C TYR A 155 13.19 -5.31 -8.63
N SER A 156 12.58 -5.85 -9.70
CA SER A 156 11.55 -5.13 -10.45
C SER A 156 10.24 -5.02 -9.67
N GLU A 157 9.89 -6.04 -8.88
CA GLU A 157 8.77 -6.01 -7.92
C GLU A 157 9.02 -4.97 -6.82
N ALA A 158 10.23 -4.95 -6.24
CA ALA A 158 10.63 -3.95 -5.26
C ALA A 158 10.52 -2.52 -5.83
N ALA A 159 11.01 -2.31 -7.06
CA ALA A 159 10.90 -1.02 -7.73
C ALA A 159 9.44 -0.59 -7.90
N ARG A 160 8.54 -1.51 -8.24
CA ARG A 160 7.11 -1.20 -8.37
C ARG A 160 6.50 -0.80 -7.04
N MET A 161 6.81 -1.52 -5.97
CA MET A 161 6.31 -1.19 -4.63
C MET A 161 6.83 0.16 -4.13
N TYR A 162 8.12 0.46 -4.32
CA TYR A 162 8.69 1.76 -3.96
C TYR A 162 8.14 2.91 -4.80
N ALA A 163 7.90 2.68 -6.10
CA ALA A 163 7.26 3.66 -6.97
C ALA A 163 5.81 3.94 -6.56
N ALA A 164 5.05 2.90 -6.17
CA ALA A 164 3.71 3.07 -5.63
C ALA A 164 3.73 3.89 -4.33
N ALA A 165 4.67 3.65 -3.41
CA ALA A 165 4.83 4.48 -2.22
C ALA A 165 5.23 5.93 -2.58
N ALA A 166 6.07 6.11 -3.59
CA ALA A 166 6.50 7.42 -4.06
C ALA A 166 5.33 8.23 -4.66
N SER A 167 4.42 7.57 -5.38
CA SER A 167 3.25 8.20 -6.01
C SER A 167 2.19 8.66 -5.01
N THR A 168 2.13 8.05 -3.82
CA THR A 168 1.30 8.54 -2.71
C THR A 168 1.94 9.72 -1.96
N GLY A 169 3.08 10.25 -2.43
CA GLY A 169 3.81 11.31 -1.72
C GLY A 169 4.56 10.79 -0.50
N ASN A 170 5.11 9.57 -0.54
CA ASN A 170 6.04 9.13 0.51
C ASN A 170 7.50 9.35 0.07
N PRO A 171 8.28 10.19 0.78
CA PRO A 171 9.68 10.47 0.40
C PRO A 171 10.59 9.25 0.51
N GLN A 172 10.29 8.28 1.39
CA GLN A 172 11.06 7.04 1.49
C GLN A 172 10.90 6.18 0.23
N GLY A 173 9.74 6.24 -0.45
CA GLY A 173 9.55 5.60 -1.75
C GLY A 173 10.51 6.17 -2.80
N TRP A 174 10.62 7.50 -2.87
CA TRP A 174 11.59 8.19 -3.75
C TRP A 174 13.03 7.84 -3.42
N TYR A 175 13.38 7.80 -2.13
CA TYR A 175 14.71 7.42 -1.66
C TYR A 175 15.08 5.99 -2.08
N ASN A 176 14.19 5.03 -1.79
CA ASN A 176 14.42 3.62 -2.10
C ASN A 176 14.51 3.39 -3.61
N LEU A 177 13.69 4.07 -4.42
CA LEU A 177 13.79 4.00 -5.88
C LEU A 177 15.12 4.57 -6.40
N ALA A 178 15.60 5.68 -5.82
CA ALA A 178 16.91 6.24 -6.15
C ALA A 178 18.06 5.26 -5.81
N TRP A 179 17.97 4.60 -4.66
CA TRP A 179 18.91 3.57 -4.23
C TRP A 179 18.96 2.38 -5.20
N LEU A 180 17.81 1.91 -5.70
CA LEU A 180 17.75 0.85 -6.71
C LEU A 180 18.48 1.26 -8.00
N VAL A 181 18.23 2.46 -8.51
CA VAL A 181 18.89 2.99 -9.71
C VAL A 181 20.40 3.10 -9.49
N GLU A 182 20.82 3.60 -8.33
CA GLU A 182 22.23 3.76 -7.98
C GLU A 182 22.99 2.43 -7.90
N THR A 183 22.33 1.39 -7.40
CA THR A 183 22.89 0.03 -7.32
C THR A 183 22.85 -0.71 -8.66
N GLY A 184 22.41 -0.05 -9.74
CA GLY A 184 22.40 -0.58 -11.10
C GLY A 184 21.20 -1.46 -11.43
N VAL A 185 20.17 -1.46 -10.57
CA VAL A 185 18.92 -2.19 -10.85
C VAL A 185 18.20 -1.53 -12.03
N LYS A 186 17.85 -2.34 -13.02
CA LYS A 186 17.07 -1.89 -14.17
C LYS A 186 15.60 -1.78 -13.78
N VAL A 187 15.12 -0.56 -13.62
CA VAL A 187 13.71 -0.25 -13.38
C VAL A 187 12.94 -0.26 -14.72
N PRO A 188 11.84 -1.01 -14.84
CA PRO A 188 10.99 -1.02 -16.03
C PRO A 188 10.51 0.38 -16.45
N GLN A 189 10.45 0.64 -17.76
CA GLN A 189 10.02 1.94 -18.29
C GLN A 189 8.61 2.35 -17.84
N SER A 190 7.71 1.37 -17.70
CA SER A 190 6.33 1.61 -17.24
C SER A 190 6.27 2.31 -15.87
N ILE A 191 7.24 2.07 -14.99
CA ILE A 191 7.31 2.73 -13.68
C ILE A 191 7.67 4.21 -13.83
N TRP A 192 8.58 4.54 -14.74
CA TRP A 192 8.92 5.94 -15.02
C TRP A 192 7.76 6.70 -15.65
N ASP A 193 7.02 6.04 -16.54
CA ASP A 193 5.83 6.61 -17.17
C ASP A 193 4.74 6.91 -16.14
N GLU A 194 4.51 5.99 -15.18
CA GLU A 194 3.58 6.16 -14.05
C GLU A 194 3.98 7.34 -13.15
N LEU A 195 5.27 7.52 -12.89
CA LEU A 195 5.80 8.61 -12.08
C LEU A 195 5.96 9.94 -12.85
N HIS A 196 5.59 9.96 -14.13
CA HIS A 196 5.76 11.10 -15.03
C HIS A 196 7.21 11.61 -15.11
N ILE A 197 8.17 10.68 -15.20
CA ILE A 197 9.60 10.96 -15.33
C ILE A 197 10.05 10.63 -16.75
N SER A 198 10.39 11.66 -17.52
CA SER A 198 10.95 11.49 -18.86
C SER A 198 12.40 11.02 -18.80
N MET A 199 12.65 9.79 -19.24
CA MET A 199 13.99 9.22 -19.28
C MET A 199 14.74 9.59 -20.58
N PRO A 200 15.93 10.22 -20.51
CA PRO A 200 16.75 10.44 -21.70
C PRO A 200 17.30 9.11 -22.23
N HIS A 201 17.38 8.96 -23.57
CA HIS A 201 17.85 7.74 -24.25
C HIS A 201 19.29 7.34 -23.93
N ARG A 202 20.09 8.25 -23.34
CA ARG A 202 21.43 7.98 -22.83
C ARG A 202 21.33 7.88 -21.31
N GLN A 203 21.63 6.70 -20.77
CA GLN A 203 21.55 6.33 -19.36
C GLN A 203 22.54 7.13 -18.50
N ASP A 204 22.30 8.43 -18.29
CA ASP A 204 22.95 9.13 -17.19
C ASP A 204 22.23 8.78 -15.88
N LEU A 205 22.59 7.60 -15.35
CA LEU A 205 22.11 7.09 -14.07
C LEU A 205 22.38 8.09 -12.95
N SER A 206 23.45 8.89 -13.02
CA SER A 206 23.79 9.88 -12.00
C SER A 206 22.77 11.03 -11.97
N SER A 207 22.40 11.55 -13.15
CA SER A 207 21.38 12.59 -13.28
C SER A 207 20.01 12.12 -12.82
N LEU A 208 19.60 10.90 -13.20
CA LEU A 208 18.35 10.29 -12.74
C LEU A 208 18.34 10.12 -11.22
N THR A 209 19.37 9.50 -10.64
CA THR A 209 19.47 9.31 -9.19
C THR A 209 19.44 10.65 -8.44
N CYS A 210 20.12 11.67 -8.96
CA CYS A 210 20.03 13.03 -8.41
C CYS A 210 18.61 13.60 -8.49
N HIS A 211 17.86 13.37 -9.58
CA HIS A 211 16.47 13.80 -9.70
C HIS A 211 15.60 13.14 -8.62
N LEU A 212 15.75 11.83 -8.41
CA LEU A 212 14.97 11.06 -7.44
C LEU A 212 15.28 11.50 -5.99
N TYR A 213 16.55 11.68 -5.61
CA TYR A 213 16.86 12.20 -4.27
C TYR A 213 16.41 13.66 -4.06
N ARG A 214 16.33 14.48 -5.12
CA ARG A 214 15.72 15.81 -5.01
C ARG A 214 14.21 15.71 -4.76
N ARG A 215 13.50 14.84 -5.48
CA ARG A 215 12.07 14.55 -5.22
C ARG A 215 11.85 14.08 -3.78
N CYS A 216 12.74 13.26 -3.24
CA CYS A 216 12.70 12.89 -1.83
C CYS A 216 12.92 14.11 -0.90
N ARG A 217 13.99 14.88 -1.13
CA ARG A 217 14.39 16.00 -0.27
C ARG A 217 13.35 17.12 -0.25
N ASP A 218 12.81 17.46 -1.42
CA ASP A 218 11.89 18.59 -1.63
C ASP A 218 10.44 18.23 -1.26
N HIS A 219 10.24 17.11 -0.57
CA HIS A 219 8.95 16.72 -0.01
C HIS A 219 8.70 17.42 1.34
N ASP A 220 7.43 17.70 1.66
CA ASP A 220 6.96 18.36 2.90
C ASP A 220 7.27 17.63 4.23
N ASN A 221 8.18 16.65 4.25
CA ASN A 221 8.55 15.90 5.45
C ASN A 221 10.02 16.16 5.83
N ASP A 222 10.22 16.94 6.90
CA ASP A 222 11.52 17.33 7.44
C ASP A 222 12.41 16.12 7.78
N ALA A 223 11.83 14.97 8.14
CA ALA A 223 12.59 13.77 8.49
C ALA A 223 13.37 13.20 7.29
N ALA A 224 12.83 13.35 6.07
CA ALA A 224 13.49 12.89 4.85
C ALA A 224 14.51 13.89 4.31
N PHE A 225 14.38 15.18 4.64
CA PHE A 225 15.23 16.25 4.13
C PHE A 225 16.71 15.98 4.38
N ILE A 226 17.08 15.62 5.62
CA ILE A 226 18.47 15.39 6.00
C ILE A 226 19.03 14.17 5.28
N ALA A 227 18.33 13.04 5.32
CA ALA A 227 18.77 11.80 4.68
C ALA A 227 18.98 11.98 3.16
N CYS A 228 18.03 12.62 2.48
CA CYS A 228 18.09 12.84 1.03
C CYS A 228 19.11 13.91 0.64
N SER A 229 19.29 14.95 1.46
CA SER A 229 20.36 15.95 1.26
C SER A 229 21.75 15.33 1.41
N LEU A 230 21.96 14.46 2.40
CA LEU A 230 23.21 13.76 2.60
C LEU A 230 23.56 12.87 1.39
N GLN A 231 22.57 12.18 0.82
CA GLN A 231 22.80 11.40 -0.40
C GLN A 231 23.17 12.28 -1.60
N LEU A 232 22.51 13.42 -1.78
CA LEU A 232 22.86 14.38 -2.84
C LEU A 232 24.29 14.92 -2.68
N ILE A 233 24.72 15.18 -1.44
CA ILE A 233 26.10 15.60 -1.16
C ILE A 233 27.07 14.44 -1.47
N ARG A 234 26.75 13.20 -1.05
CA ARG A 234 27.58 12.03 -1.35
C ARG A 234 27.79 11.85 -2.85
N LEU A 235 26.74 11.93 -3.66
CA LEU A 235 26.83 11.81 -5.11
C LEU A 235 27.76 12.86 -5.73
N ARG A 236 27.69 14.11 -5.26
CA ARG A 236 28.59 15.18 -5.69
C ARG A 236 30.04 14.91 -5.30
N LEU A 237 30.28 14.45 -4.08
CA LEU A 237 31.63 14.10 -3.62
C LEU A 237 32.22 12.98 -4.45
N VAL A 238 31.46 11.90 -4.70
CA VAL A 238 31.92 10.77 -5.55
C VAL A 238 32.27 11.25 -6.96
N ALA A 239 31.44 12.10 -7.57
CA ALA A 239 31.72 12.66 -8.88
C ALA A 239 33.00 13.51 -8.89
N LEU A 240 33.24 14.32 -7.86
CA LEU A 240 34.47 15.12 -7.71
C LEU A 240 35.71 14.22 -7.56
N PHE A 241 35.63 13.17 -6.75
CA PHE A 241 36.75 12.25 -6.55
C PHE A 241 37.11 11.47 -7.83
N GLN A 242 36.12 11.03 -8.62
CA GLN A 242 36.38 10.34 -9.89
C GLN A 242 37.12 11.24 -10.90
N VAL A 243 36.82 12.54 -10.92
CA VAL A 243 37.54 13.51 -11.75
C VAL A 243 38.99 13.70 -11.28
N CYS A 244 39.22 13.72 -9.96
CA CYS A 244 40.58 13.87 -9.40
C CYS A 244 41.47 12.63 -9.58
N THR A 245 40.92 11.42 -9.67
CA THR A 245 41.72 10.19 -9.90
C THR A 245 42.12 9.95 -11.36
N LEU A 246 41.56 10.73 -12.29
CA LEU A 246 41.85 10.65 -13.73
C LEU A 246 42.87 11.71 -14.21
N LEU A 247 43.38 12.54 -13.28
CA LEU A 247 44.46 13.51 -13.46
C LEU A 247 45.76 12.96 -12.86
#